data_AF-A0A945LZH0-F1
#
_entry.id   AF-A0A945LZH0-F1
#
_cell.length_a   1.000
_cell.length_b   1.000
_cell.length_c   1.000
_cell.angle_alpha   90.00
_cell.angle_beta   90.00
_cell.angle_gamma   90.00
#
_symmetry.space_group_name_H-M   'P 1'
#
loop_
_entity.id
_entity.type
_entity.pdbx_description
1 polymer ?
#
loop_
_entity_poly.entity_id
_entity_poly.type
_entity_poly.pdbx_seq_one_letter_code
_entity_poly.pdbx_strand_id
1 'polypeptide(L)'
;MSETVQNTEELRDRLEGSNINPNTFLATDYLNHFNELVMFLEMIPDMPDMLEEAKAWQPKTYSEHFRDSCFSEKDLAIEAYEAAPQQYKVPFDYTVKLIDKHVAKTIEDLEEPAAANDTERLRVLVSAAAISIGELVDTASAIIHGHKDTSDQDWIDSLMDKTSEDS
;
A
#
# COMPACT_ATOMS: atom_id res chain seq x y z
N MET A 1 20.32 -23.19 -15.16
CA MET A 1 19.02 -22.70 -14.68
C MET A 1 18.68 -23.44 -13.38
N SER A 2 19.53 -23.36 -12.35
CA SER A 2 19.68 -24.52 -11.44
C SER A 2 19.83 -24.25 -9.94
N GLU A 3 19.68 -23.02 -9.45
CA GLU A 3 19.61 -22.77 -7.99
C GLU A 3 18.49 -21.77 -7.67
N THR A 4 18.41 -20.66 -8.41
CA THR A 4 17.39 -19.62 -8.20
C THR A 4 15.96 -20.13 -8.42
N VAL A 5 15.74 -20.98 -9.43
CA VAL A 5 14.41 -21.52 -9.75
C VAL A 5 13.96 -22.55 -8.69
N GLN A 6 14.88 -23.38 -8.19
CA GLN A 6 14.58 -24.34 -7.13
C GLN A 6 14.23 -23.62 -5.81
N ASN A 7 14.96 -22.55 -5.48
CA ASN A 7 14.69 -21.73 -4.30
C ASN A 7 13.31 -21.03 -4.36
N THR A 8 12.85 -20.63 -5.56
CA THR A 8 11.51 -20.03 -5.72
C THR A 8 10.38 -21.05 -5.59
N GLU A 9 10.56 -22.29 -6.06
CA GLU A 9 9.56 -23.35 -5.90
C GLU A 9 9.47 -23.80 -4.43
N GLU A 10 10.60 -23.98 -3.74
CA GLU A 10 10.62 -24.28 -2.30
C GLU A 10 9.97 -23.16 -1.48
N LEU A 11 10.18 -21.90 -1.87
CA LEU A 11 9.54 -20.76 -1.21
C LEU A 11 8.02 -20.79 -1.43
N ARG A 12 7.53 -21.10 -2.64
CA ARG A 12 6.09 -21.24 -2.91
C ARG A 12 5.44 -22.29 -2.03
N ASP A 13 6.08 -23.45 -1.89
CA ASP A 13 5.57 -24.54 -1.04
C ASP A 13 5.44 -24.08 0.42
N ARG A 14 6.38 -23.26 0.90
CA ARG A 14 6.32 -22.64 2.24
C ARG A 14 5.21 -21.60 2.39
N LEU A 15 4.76 -20.98 1.30
CA LEU A 15 3.65 -20.04 1.31
C LEU A 15 2.28 -20.74 1.34
N GLU A 16 2.20 -22.04 1.03
CA GLU A 16 0.95 -22.77 1.11
C GLU A 16 0.39 -22.80 2.54
N GLY A 17 -0.84 -22.29 2.70
CA GLY A 17 -1.50 -22.20 4.01
C GLY A 17 -1.13 -20.96 4.83
N SER A 18 -0.26 -20.10 4.32
CA SER A 18 0.04 -18.77 4.88
C SER A 18 -0.95 -17.71 4.40
N ASN A 19 -0.94 -16.53 5.02
CA ASN A 19 -1.66 -15.34 4.54
C ASN A 19 -0.91 -14.59 3.40
N ILE A 20 0.07 -15.24 2.77
CA ILE A 20 0.88 -14.69 1.68
C ILE A 20 0.45 -15.39 0.39
N ASN A 21 0.21 -14.61 -0.68
CA ASN A 21 -0.22 -15.18 -1.95
C ASN A 21 0.95 -15.93 -2.63
N PRO A 22 0.81 -17.23 -2.95
CA PRO A 22 1.89 -18.05 -3.50
C PRO A 22 2.25 -17.72 -4.96
N ASN A 23 1.46 -16.90 -5.66
CA ASN A 23 1.76 -16.48 -7.03
C ASN A 23 2.49 -15.13 -7.07
N THR A 24 2.10 -14.20 -6.18
CA THR A 24 2.62 -12.83 -6.17
C THR A 24 3.68 -12.60 -5.10
N PHE A 25 3.71 -13.47 -4.08
CA PHE A 25 4.56 -13.41 -2.89
C PHE A 25 4.26 -12.19 -2.00
N LEU A 26 3.07 -11.63 -2.11
CA LEU A 26 2.60 -10.48 -1.34
C LEU A 26 1.51 -10.91 -0.35
N ALA A 27 1.49 -10.27 0.82
CA ALA A 27 0.50 -10.49 1.87
C ALA A 27 -0.47 -9.32 1.97
N THR A 28 -1.76 -9.63 2.06
CA THR A 28 -2.84 -8.64 2.24
C THR A 28 -2.74 -7.92 3.57
N ASP A 29 -2.16 -8.56 4.59
CA ASP A 29 -1.85 -7.97 5.90
C ASP A 29 -1.03 -6.67 5.83
N TYR A 30 -0.31 -6.43 4.72
CA TYR A 30 0.33 -5.14 4.50
C TYR A 30 -0.68 -3.99 4.41
N LEU A 31 -1.82 -4.19 3.76
CA LEU A 31 -2.79 -3.11 3.49
C LEU A 31 -3.52 -2.63 4.75
N ASN A 32 -3.46 -3.38 5.85
CA ASN A 32 -4.19 -3.07 7.08
C ASN A 32 -3.83 -1.68 7.63
N HIS A 33 -2.57 -1.26 7.55
CA HIS A 33 -2.17 0.07 8.05
C HIS A 33 -2.76 1.23 7.24
N PHE A 34 -3.14 1.03 5.97
CA PHE A 34 -3.87 2.03 5.21
C PHE A 34 -5.35 2.06 5.59
N ASN A 35 -5.96 0.90 5.83
CA ASN A 35 -7.35 0.81 6.29
C ASN A 35 -7.52 1.50 7.65
N GLU A 36 -6.54 1.33 8.56
CA GLU A 36 -6.50 2.03 9.84
C GLU A 36 -6.44 3.55 9.67
N LEU A 37 -5.61 4.03 8.74
CA LEU A 37 -5.53 5.45 8.42
C LEU A 37 -6.83 6.00 7.83
N VAL A 38 -7.46 5.30 6.89
CA VAL A 38 -8.76 5.71 6.31
C VAL A 38 -9.79 5.86 7.42
N MET A 39 -9.85 4.91 8.34
CA MET A 39 -10.72 5.00 9.52
C MET A 39 -10.41 6.25 10.38
N PHE A 40 -9.15 6.62 10.60
CA PHE A 40 -8.82 7.87 11.31
C PHE A 40 -9.29 9.11 10.54
N LEU A 41 -9.05 9.15 9.22
CA LEU A 41 -9.48 10.27 8.38
C LEU A 41 -10.99 10.47 8.45
N GLU A 42 -11.78 9.39 8.36
CA GLU A 42 -13.25 9.42 8.43
C GLU A 42 -13.79 10.00 9.73
N MET A 43 -13.03 9.92 10.83
CA MET A 43 -13.43 10.46 12.14
C MET A 43 -13.15 11.96 12.29
N ILE A 44 -12.21 12.53 11.51
CA ILE A 44 -11.76 13.93 11.62
C ILE A 44 -12.90 14.96 11.58
N PRO A 45 -13.92 14.84 10.70
CA PRO A 45 -14.95 15.87 10.63
C PRO A 45 -15.79 15.99 11.91
N ASP A 46 -15.96 14.88 12.64
CA ASP A 46 -16.69 14.86 13.92
C ASP A 46 -15.75 15.02 15.13
N MET A 47 -14.47 14.69 14.97
CA MET A 47 -13.42 14.81 15.99
C MET A 47 -12.12 15.34 15.37
N PRO A 48 -11.97 16.67 15.20
CA PRO A 48 -10.80 17.27 14.54
C PRO A 48 -9.45 16.91 15.19
N ASP A 49 -9.43 16.61 16.49
CA ASP A 49 -8.23 16.14 17.21
C ASP A 49 -7.66 14.83 16.64
N MET A 50 -8.45 14.02 15.92
CA MET A 50 -7.97 12.82 15.20
C MET A 50 -7.02 13.15 14.05
N LEU A 51 -6.92 14.42 13.64
CA LEU A 51 -5.88 14.83 12.68
C LEU A 51 -4.47 14.55 13.22
N GLU A 52 -4.25 14.64 14.53
CA GLU A 52 -2.95 14.32 15.13
C GLU A 52 -2.60 12.83 15.01
N GLU A 53 -3.58 11.92 15.09
CA GLU A 53 -3.37 10.49 14.85
C GLU A 53 -3.05 10.21 13.37
N ALA A 54 -3.77 10.88 12.45
CA ALA A 54 -3.48 10.80 11.03
C ALA A 54 -2.09 11.35 10.68
N LYS A 55 -1.63 12.39 11.38
CA LYS A 55 -0.26 12.95 11.28
C LYS A 55 0.80 12.04 11.86
N ALA A 56 0.49 11.34 12.94
CA ALA A 56 1.39 10.38 13.58
C ALA A 56 1.57 9.13 12.73
N TRP A 57 0.60 8.80 11.88
CA TRP A 57 0.78 7.79 10.83
C TRP A 57 1.92 8.19 9.90
N GLN A 58 2.76 7.22 9.54
CA GLN A 58 3.89 7.40 8.66
C GLN A 58 3.94 6.28 7.63
N PRO A 59 4.29 6.58 6.37
CA PRO A 59 4.54 5.56 5.36
C PRO A 59 5.55 4.53 5.86
N LYS A 60 5.28 3.26 5.63
CA LYS A 60 6.21 2.16 5.92
C LYS A 60 6.45 1.35 4.67
N THR A 61 7.71 1.00 4.41
CA THR A 61 8.01 0.00 3.39
C THR A 61 7.37 -1.34 3.78
N TYR A 62 7.15 -2.21 2.79
CA TYR A 62 6.61 -3.55 3.02
C TYR A 62 7.36 -4.29 4.13
N SER A 63 8.69 -4.29 4.07
CA SER A 63 9.50 -4.99 5.06
C SER A 63 9.47 -4.33 6.45
N GLU A 64 9.40 -3.00 6.54
CA GLU A 64 9.27 -2.30 7.83
C GLU A 64 7.93 -2.59 8.50
N HIS A 65 6.82 -2.55 7.75
CA HIS A 65 5.50 -2.90 8.26
C HIS A 65 5.49 -4.28 8.91
N PHE A 66 6.03 -5.30 8.24
CA PHE A 66 6.05 -6.65 8.79
C PHE A 66 7.02 -6.82 9.97
N ARG A 67 8.17 -6.13 9.98
CA ARG A 67 9.09 -6.17 11.14
C ARG A 67 8.40 -5.70 12.42
N ASP A 68 7.62 -4.63 12.30
CA ASP A 68 6.93 -3.96 13.41
C ASP A 68 5.59 -4.62 13.78
N SER A 69 5.00 -5.43 12.89
CA SER A 69 3.68 -6.01 13.10
C SER A 69 3.69 -7.28 13.97
N CYS A 70 2.50 -7.63 14.47
CA CYS A 70 2.22 -8.89 15.17
C CYS A 70 1.92 -10.05 14.20
N PHE A 71 2.16 -9.88 12.90
CA PHE A 71 1.90 -10.91 11.90
C PHE A 71 2.78 -12.13 12.15
N SER A 72 2.17 -13.31 12.27
CA SER A 72 2.87 -14.54 12.68
C SER A 72 3.94 -14.99 11.70
N GLU A 73 3.76 -14.68 10.42
CA GLU A 73 4.63 -15.11 9.32
C GLU A 73 5.46 -13.94 8.77
N LYS A 74 5.77 -12.94 9.60
CA LYS A 74 6.45 -11.71 9.17
C LYS A 74 7.80 -11.95 8.48
N ASP A 75 8.61 -12.86 8.99
CA ASP A 75 9.92 -13.16 8.39
C ASP A 75 9.74 -13.83 7.02
N LEU A 76 8.75 -14.72 6.90
CA LEU A 76 8.39 -15.36 5.63
C LEU A 76 7.83 -14.34 4.62
N ALA A 77 7.00 -13.39 5.07
CA ALA A 77 6.48 -12.33 4.20
C ALA A 77 7.59 -11.43 3.66
N ILE A 78 8.58 -11.09 4.49
CA ILE A 78 9.73 -10.28 4.08
C ILE A 78 10.58 -11.05 3.05
N GLU A 79 10.89 -12.32 3.33
CA GLU A 79 11.65 -13.19 2.42
C GLU A 79 10.92 -13.37 1.09
N ALA A 80 9.61 -13.64 1.13
CA ALA A 80 8.76 -13.76 -0.04
C ALA A 80 8.77 -12.47 -0.87
N TYR A 81 8.65 -11.31 -0.23
CA TYR A 81 8.69 -10.03 -0.92
C TYR A 81 10.03 -9.74 -1.60
N GLU A 82 11.16 -10.16 -1.02
CA GLU A 82 12.47 -10.04 -1.66
C GLU A 82 12.57 -10.89 -2.94
N ALA A 83 11.93 -12.06 -2.95
CA ALA A 83 11.85 -12.96 -4.09
C ALA A 83 10.64 -12.72 -5.01
N ALA A 84 9.81 -11.71 -4.73
CA ALA A 84 8.54 -11.51 -5.44
C ALA A 84 8.75 -11.24 -6.94
N PRO A 85 7.92 -11.83 -7.83
CA PRO A 85 8.03 -11.58 -9.25
C PRO A 85 7.87 -10.09 -9.59
N GLN A 86 8.80 -9.54 -10.38
CA GLN A 86 8.85 -8.11 -10.68
C GLN A 86 7.56 -7.55 -11.30
N GLN A 87 6.85 -8.38 -12.07
CA GLN A 87 5.55 -8.04 -12.68
C GLN A 87 4.43 -7.76 -11.66
N TYR A 88 4.59 -8.15 -10.39
CA TYR A 88 3.65 -7.86 -9.30
C TYR A 88 4.24 -6.91 -8.28
N LYS A 89 5.55 -7.01 -8.03
CA LYS A 89 6.27 -6.14 -7.09
C LYS A 89 6.31 -4.68 -7.55
N VAL A 90 6.65 -4.42 -8.82
CA VAL A 90 6.71 -3.06 -9.37
C VAL A 90 5.38 -2.31 -9.33
N PRO A 91 4.26 -2.86 -9.86
CA PRO A 91 2.99 -2.13 -9.82
C PRO A 91 2.52 -1.96 -8.37
N PHE A 92 2.76 -2.95 -7.50
CA PHE A 92 2.44 -2.83 -6.09
C PHE A 92 3.20 -1.68 -5.41
N ASP A 93 4.53 -1.66 -5.53
CA ASP A 93 5.37 -0.60 -4.93
C ASP A 93 5.03 0.79 -5.49
N TYR A 94 4.65 0.86 -6.77
CA TYR A 94 4.20 2.09 -7.39
C TYR A 94 2.86 2.56 -6.80
N THR A 95 1.88 1.66 -6.68
CA THR A 95 0.57 1.96 -6.08
C THR A 95 0.72 2.38 -4.62
N VAL A 96 1.58 1.73 -3.85
CA VAL A 96 1.91 2.11 -2.46
C VAL A 96 2.45 3.54 -2.41
N LYS A 97 3.42 3.89 -3.26
CA LYS A 97 3.95 5.26 -3.34
C LYS A 97 2.88 6.29 -3.73
N LEU A 98 1.89 5.92 -4.55
CA LEU A 98 0.77 6.80 -4.87
C LEU A 98 -0.13 7.01 -3.66
N ILE A 99 -0.44 5.96 -2.90
CA ILE A 99 -1.20 6.04 -1.65
C ILE A 99 -0.48 6.97 -0.68
N ASP A 100 0.81 6.74 -0.41
CA ASP A 100 1.61 7.54 0.52
C ASP A 100 1.59 9.03 0.17
N LYS A 101 1.77 9.36 -1.12
CA LYS A 101 1.71 10.75 -1.60
C LYS A 101 0.32 11.35 -1.43
N HIS A 102 -0.72 10.58 -1.73
CA HIS A 102 -2.10 11.06 -1.60
C HIS A 102 -2.46 11.33 -0.15
N VAL A 103 -2.12 10.41 0.75
CA VAL A 103 -2.27 10.55 2.20
C VAL A 103 -1.58 11.80 2.72
N ALA A 104 -0.29 11.99 2.39
CA ALA A 104 0.46 13.14 2.84
C ALA A 104 -0.19 14.46 2.39
N LYS A 105 -0.69 14.48 1.14
CA LYS A 105 -1.39 15.65 0.61
C LYS A 105 -2.73 15.89 1.30
N THR A 106 -3.51 14.84 1.54
CA THR A 106 -4.77 14.92 2.28
C THR A 106 -4.55 15.51 3.68
N ILE A 107 -3.56 15.02 4.41
CA ILE A 107 -3.26 15.52 5.77
C ILE A 107 -2.92 17.01 5.73
N GLU A 108 -2.11 17.47 4.77
CA GLU A 108 -1.80 18.89 4.57
C GLU A 108 -3.06 19.72 4.29
N ASP A 109 -3.94 19.23 3.40
CA ASP A 109 -5.16 19.94 3.00
C ASP A 109 -6.21 20.03 4.13
N LEU A 110 -6.13 19.14 5.13
CA LEU A 110 -7.01 19.12 6.29
C LEU A 110 -6.57 20.09 7.41
N GLU A 111 -5.31 20.54 7.44
CA GLU A 111 -4.80 21.36 8.55
C GLU A 111 -5.54 22.69 8.72
N GLU A 112 -5.73 23.41 7.61
CA GLU A 112 -6.39 24.72 7.63
C GLU A 112 -7.88 24.63 8.02
N PRO A 113 -8.72 23.76 7.41
CA PRO A 113 -10.10 23.61 7.84
C PRO A 113 -10.25 23.04 9.25
N ALA A 114 -9.32 22.19 9.72
CA ALA A 114 -9.30 21.73 11.10
C ALA A 114 -9.03 22.87 12.09
N ALA A 115 -8.03 23.71 11.83
CA ALA A 115 -7.73 24.88 12.65
C ALA A 115 -8.87 25.91 12.66
N ALA A 116 -9.61 26.02 11.55
CA ALA A 116 -10.77 26.90 11.43
C ALA A 116 -12.06 26.31 12.05
N ASN A 117 -12.06 25.04 12.48
CA ASN A 117 -13.27 24.27 12.82
C ASN A 117 -14.32 24.27 11.71
N ASP A 118 -13.88 24.25 10.44
CA ASP A 118 -14.75 24.18 9.28
C ASP A 118 -15.16 22.73 8.99
N THR A 119 -16.11 22.24 9.79
CA THR A 119 -16.60 20.86 9.71
C THR A 119 -17.15 20.48 8.32
N GLU A 120 -17.78 21.42 7.61
CA GLU A 120 -18.34 21.12 6.28
C GLU A 120 -17.23 20.86 5.27
N ARG A 121 -16.21 21.72 5.26
CA ARG A 121 -15.04 21.52 4.40
C ARG A 121 -14.25 20.26 4.77
N LEU A 122 -14.12 19.95 6.06
CA LEU A 122 -13.54 18.69 6.52
C LEU A 122 -14.30 17.48 5.96
N ARG A 123 -15.65 17.46 6.05
CA ARG A 123 -16.45 16.33 5.52
C ARG A 123 -16.23 16.13 4.03
N VAL A 124 -16.20 17.22 3.25
CA VAL A 124 -15.98 17.15 1.80
C VAL A 124 -14.58 16.60 1.48
N LEU A 125 -13.54 17.13 2.10
CA LEU A 125 -12.16 16.72 1.85
C LEU A 125 -11.91 15.27 2.28
N VAL A 126 -12.35 14.91 3.49
CA VAL A 126 -12.22 13.55 4.02
C VAL A 126 -12.97 12.54 3.17
N SER A 127 -14.22 12.83 2.80
CA SER A 127 -15.01 11.90 1.98
C SER A 127 -14.36 11.66 0.61
N ALA A 128 -13.84 12.72 -0.03
CA ALA A 128 -13.13 12.58 -1.29
C ALA A 128 -11.85 11.75 -1.14
N ALA A 129 -11.07 12.01 -0.08
CA ALA A 129 -9.82 11.31 0.19
C ALA A 129 -10.04 9.83 0.58
N ALA A 130 -11.05 9.52 1.39
CA ALA A 130 -11.36 8.14 1.77
C ALA A 130 -11.71 7.28 0.55
N ILE A 131 -12.47 7.84 -0.40
CA ILE A 131 -12.80 7.17 -1.66
C ILE A 131 -11.54 6.95 -2.51
N SER A 132 -10.75 8.00 -2.78
CA SER A 132 -9.57 7.89 -3.64
C SER A 132 -8.48 6.99 -3.06
N ILE A 133 -8.24 7.05 -1.75
CA ILE A 133 -7.30 6.17 -1.06
C ILE A 133 -7.83 4.73 -1.09
N GLY A 134 -9.13 4.54 -0.82
CA GLY A 134 -9.78 3.23 -0.88
C GLY A 134 -9.62 2.56 -2.25
N GLU A 135 -9.84 3.30 -3.35
CA GLU A 135 -9.66 2.79 -4.72
C GLU A 135 -8.20 2.36 -5.00
N LEU A 136 -7.22 3.10 -4.47
CA LEU A 136 -5.81 2.74 -4.60
C LEU A 136 -5.45 1.51 -3.74
N VAL A 137 -6.00 1.40 -2.54
CA VAL A 137 -5.84 0.22 -1.66
C VAL A 137 -6.48 -1.01 -2.31
N ASP A 138 -7.65 -0.88 -2.92
CA ASP A 138 -8.31 -1.94 -3.68
C ASP A 138 -7.46 -2.37 -4.89
N THR A 139 -6.82 -1.41 -5.57
CA THR A 139 -5.88 -1.68 -6.65
C THR A 139 -4.66 -2.47 -6.14
N ALA A 140 -4.07 -2.07 -5.01
CA ALA A 140 -2.98 -2.81 -4.39
C ALA A 140 -3.43 -4.22 -3.98
N SER A 141 -4.63 -4.37 -3.44
CA SER A 141 -5.24 -5.66 -3.11
C SER A 141 -5.41 -6.54 -4.34
N ALA A 142 -5.88 -6.00 -5.46
CA ALA A 142 -6.00 -6.73 -6.72
C ALA A 142 -4.63 -7.25 -7.20
N ILE A 143 -3.58 -6.43 -7.10
CA ILE A 143 -2.21 -6.83 -7.44
C ILE A 143 -1.73 -7.96 -6.53
N ILE A 144 -1.98 -7.88 -5.22
CA ILE A 144 -1.64 -8.95 -4.25
C ILE A 144 -2.30 -10.28 -4.65
N HIS A 145 -3.54 -10.24 -5.13
CA HIS A 145 -4.27 -11.43 -5.58
C HIS A 145 -3.86 -11.91 -6.98
N GLY A 146 -2.98 -11.19 -7.67
CA GLY A 146 -2.48 -11.54 -9.00
C GLY A 146 -3.41 -11.11 -10.14
N HIS A 147 -4.41 -10.27 -9.86
CA HIS A 147 -5.21 -9.63 -10.90
C HIS A 147 -4.35 -8.57 -11.58
N LYS A 148 -3.91 -8.92 -12.79
CA LYS A 148 -3.31 -7.99 -13.74
C LYS A 148 -4.45 -7.33 -14.47
N ASP A 149 -4.65 -6.04 -14.28
CA ASP A 149 -5.51 -5.32 -15.19
C ASP A 149 -4.94 -5.45 -16.60
N THR A 150 -5.80 -5.72 -17.59
CA THR A 150 -5.41 -6.19 -18.94
C THR A 150 -4.58 -5.22 -19.79
N SER A 151 -4.11 -4.11 -19.23
CA SER A 151 -3.22 -3.11 -19.83
C SER A 151 -1.72 -3.40 -19.62
N ASP A 152 -1.40 -4.66 -19.35
CA ASP A 152 -0.23 -5.07 -18.55
C ASP A 152 1.14 -5.02 -19.25
N GLN A 153 1.20 -4.67 -20.53
CA GLN A 153 2.47 -4.51 -21.28
C GLN A 153 2.84 -3.04 -21.49
N ASP A 154 1.88 -2.14 -21.67
CA ASP A 154 2.16 -0.74 -22.01
C ASP A 154 2.60 0.08 -20.78
N TRP A 155 2.18 -0.33 -19.57
CA TRP A 155 2.48 0.40 -18.34
C TRP A 155 3.90 0.14 -17.81
N ILE A 156 4.44 -1.08 -17.98
CA ILE A 156 5.80 -1.45 -17.55
C ILE A 156 6.83 -0.66 -18.37
N ASP A 157 6.65 -0.60 -19.69
CA ASP A 157 7.52 0.16 -20.59
C ASP A 157 7.42 1.68 -20.29
N SER A 158 6.21 2.20 -20.06
CA SER A 158 6.01 3.61 -19.68
C SER A 158 6.61 3.98 -18.32
N LEU A 159 6.71 3.04 -17.38
CA LEU A 159 7.33 3.26 -16.08
C LEU A 159 8.87 3.22 -16.18
N MET A 160 9.43 2.29 -16.95
CA MET A 160 10.88 2.24 -17.19
C MET A 160 11.38 3.51 -17.90
N ASP A 161 10.59 4.05 -18.83
CA ASP A 161 10.91 5.28 -19.56
C ASP A 161 10.90 6.54 -18.67
N LYS A 162 10.06 6.58 -17.61
CA LYS A 162 10.05 7.71 -16.66
C LYS A 162 11.18 7.68 -15.63
N THR A 163 11.80 6.52 -15.40
CA THR A 163 12.92 6.40 -14.44
C THR A 163 14.28 6.80 -15.02
N SER A 164 14.39 6.96 -16.34
CA SER A 164 15.60 7.39 -17.03
C SER A 164 15.72 8.92 -17.18
N GLU A 165 14.66 9.68 -16.91
CA GLU A 165 14.64 11.15 -17.03
C GLU A 165 15.06 11.90 -15.75
N ASP A 166 15.23 11.21 -14.62
CA ASP A 166 15.57 11.81 -13.31
C ASP A 166 17.03 11.51 -12.86
N SER A 167 17.94 11.20 -13.79
CA SER A 167 19.38 10.99 -13.54
C SER A 167 20.27 12.16 -13.95
#